data_AF-A0A1Q8QRJ1-F1
#
_entry.id   AF-A0A1Q8QRJ1-F1
#
_cell.length_a   1.000
_cell.length_b   1.000
_cell.length_c   1.000
_cell.angle_alpha   90.00
_cell.angle_beta   90.00
_cell.angle_gamma   90.00
#
_symmetry.space_group_name_H-M   'P 1'
#
loop_
_entity.id
_entity.type
_entity.pdbx_description
1 polymer ?
#
loop_
_entity_poly.entity_id
_entity_poly.type
_entity_poly.pdbx_seq_one_letter_code
_entity_poly.pdbx_strand_id
1 'polypeptide(L)'
;MPHVIYLHSDLVKSRRTSNNLAANQKHFRLERLDIIIAMNIAFLVNAAMVIVSASVFYSEGLPIDTIEEAHRSLTPLLGSLSSGAFGLALLASGLSSSAVGAMAGECMMKGFIGLDISPNVRRIITVIPALVLLALGFNPMTILIMSQVVLSFALPSAVIPLLLITKRQDIMGEMVNRRVTNWIGVIVVSIIITLNAVLLYMTFNT
;
A
#
# COMPACT_ATOMS: atom_id res chain seq x y z
N MET A 1 -0.09 1.21 -3.43
CA MET A 1 -1.00 1.93 -2.53
C MET A 1 -0.85 3.44 -2.75
N PRO A 2 -1.86 4.14 -3.30
CA PRO A 2 -1.75 5.56 -3.65
C PRO A 2 -1.50 6.48 -2.45
N HIS A 3 -2.13 6.20 -1.31
CA HIS A 3 -1.99 7.00 -0.09
C HIS A 3 -0.55 7.03 0.45
N VAL A 4 0.23 5.96 0.26
CA VAL A 4 1.64 5.89 0.69
C VAL A 4 2.53 6.81 -0.15
N ILE A 5 2.19 7.06 -1.41
CA ILE A 5 2.95 7.98 -2.28
C ILE A 5 2.93 9.39 -1.71
N TYR A 6 1.76 9.85 -1.26
CA TYR A 6 1.60 11.16 -0.63
C TYR A 6 2.30 11.21 0.73
N LEU A 7 2.05 10.22 1.59
CA LEU A 7 2.65 10.17 2.93
C LEU A 7 4.18 10.13 2.87
N HIS A 8 4.75 9.28 2.02
CA HIS A 8 6.20 9.20 1.85
C HIS A 8 6.78 10.55 1.41
N SER A 9 6.12 11.22 0.46
CA SER A 9 6.55 12.54 0.00
C SER A 9 6.53 13.60 1.11
N ASP A 10 5.66 13.46 2.11
CA ASP A 10 5.58 14.35 3.26
C ASP A 10 6.62 14.01 4.35
N LEU A 11 6.79 12.72 4.66
CA LEU A 11 7.79 12.24 5.61
C LEU A 11 9.23 12.55 5.17
N VAL A 12 9.51 12.50 3.86
CA VAL A 12 10.82 12.90 3.32
C VAL A 12 11.05 14.40 3.47
N LYS A 13 10.00 15.24 3.36
CA LYS A 13 10.14 16.69 3.55
C LYS A 13 10.46 17.06 4.98
N SER A 14 9.87 16.39 5.97
CA SER A 14 10.10 16.69 7.39
C SER A 14 11.53 16.38 7.85
N ARG A 15 12.24 15.48 7.16
CA ARG A 15 13.65 15.15 7.43
C ARG A 15 14.66 16.11 6.78
N ARG A 16 14.21 17.04 5.93
CA ARG A 16 15.08 17.95 5.18
C ARG A 16 15.72 18.98 6.11
N THR A 17 17.04 18.95 6.24
CA THR A 17 17.81 19.84 7.14
C THR A 17 18.32 21.12 6.46
N SER A 18 18.44 21.14 5.13
CA SER A 18 19.01 22.29 4.39
C SER A 18 18.43 22.43 2.99
N ASN A 19 18.45 23.66 2.46
CA ASN A 19 18.03 23.97 1.11
C ASN A 19 19.14 23.86 0.05
N ASN A 20 20.35 23.45 0.44
CA ASN A 20 21.47 23.29 -0.47
C ASN A 20 21.30 22.07 -1.40
N LEU A 21 21.65 22.22 -2.68
CA LEU A 21 21.57 21.17 -3.69
C LEU A 21 22.40 19.93 -3.31
N ALA A 22 23.63 20.12 -2.81
CA ALA A 22 24.48 19.01 -2.39
C ALA A 22 23.87 18.19 -1.24
N ALA A 23 23.20 18.87 -0.30
CA ALA A 23 22.49 18.23 0.80
C ALA A 23 21.26 17.45 0.29
N ASN A 24 20.48 18.04 -0.63
CA ASN A 24 19.35 17.37 -1.27
C ASN A 24 19.78 16.11 -2.04
N GLN A 25 20.90 16.16 -2.78
CA GLN A 25 21.44 15.00 -3.50
C GLN A 25 21.88 13.88 -2.55
N LYS A 26 22.53 14.23 -1.43
CA LYS A 26 22.89 13.26 -0.39
C LYS A 26 21.64 12.64 0.24
N HIS A 27 20.64 13.46 0.59
CA HIS A 27 19.37 13.01 1.13
C HIS A 27 18.66 12.05 0.17
N PHE A 28 18.59 12.39 -1.12
CA PHE A 28 18.01 11.52 -2.14
C PHE A 28 18.70 10.16 -2.24
N ARG A 29 20.04 10.09 -2.14
CA ARG A 29 20.77 8.82 -2.19
C ARG A 29 20.47 7.93 -0.98
N LEU A 30 20.35 8.51 0.21
CA LEU A 30 20.00 7.81 1.44
C LEU A 30 18.55 7.30 1.37
N GLU A 31 17.61 8.17 1.03
CA GLU A 31 16.20 7.78 0.86
C GLU A 31 16.02 6.70 -0.20
N ARG A 32 16.79 6.75 -1.29
CA ARG A 32 16.78 5.68 -2.31
C ARG A 32 17.24 4.34 -1.73
N LEU A 33 18.27 4.33 -0.88
CA LEU A 33 18.75 3.11 -0.24
C LEU A 33 17.70 2.57 0.73
N ASP A 34 17.10 3.45 1.54
CA ASP A 34 16.05 3.09 2.50
C ASP A 34 14.84 2.46 1.81
N ILE A 35 14.37 3.06 0.71
CA ILE A 35 13.26 2.52 -0.09
C ILE A 35 13.63 1.17 -0.71
N ILE A 36 14.86 1.02 -1.25
CA ILE A 36 15.30 -0.26 -1.82
C ILE A 36 15.27 -1.35 -0.75
N ILE A 37 15.81 -1.09 0.44
CA ILE A 37 15.84 -2.06 1.53
C ILE A 37 14.41 -2.40 1.97
N ALA A 38 13.59 -1.39 2.26
CA ALA A 38 12.22 -1.58 2.74
C ALA A 38 11.34 -2.34 1.73
N MET A 39 11.41 -1.98 0.44
CA MET A 39 10.63 -2.63 -0.61
C MET A 39 11.09 -4.07 -0.88
N ASN A 40 12.38 -4.38 -0.72
CA ASN A 40 12.88 -5.76 -0.82
C ASN A 40 12.42 -6.63 0.36
N ILE A 41 12.41 -6.09 1.59
CA ILE A 41 11.86 -6.80 2.75
C ILE A 41 10.38 -7.10 2.52
N ALA A 42 9.60 -6.10 2.07
CA ALA A 42 8.20 -6.29 1.74
C ALA A 42 8.00 -7.34 0.64
N PHE A 43 8.84 -7.35 -0.39
CA PHE A 43 8.82 -8.37 -1.44
C PHE A 43 9.07 -9.77 -0.88
N LEU A 44 10.09 -9.95 -0.03
CA LEU A 44 10.39 -11.25 0.59
C LEU A 44 9.25 -11.76 1.46
N VAL A 45 8.60 -10.89 2.23
CA VAL A 45 7.43 -11.27 3.04
C VAL A 45 6.26 -11.71 2.17
N ASN A 46 5.94 -10.95 1.10
CA ASN A 46 4.87 -11.33 0.17
C ASN A 46 5.19 -12.64 -0.56
N ALA A 47 6.45 -12.84 -0.98
CA ALA A 47 6.90 -14.07 -1.60
C ALA A 47 6.79 -15.26 -0.64
N ALA A 48 7.19 -15.08 0.62
CA ALA A 48 7.05 -16.11 1.66
C ALA A 48 5.59 -16.50 1.89
N MET A 49 4.66 -15.53 1.92
CA MET A 49 3.21 -15.82 2.03
C MET A 49 2.72 -16.69 0.86
N VAL A 50 3.09 -16.36 -0.37
CA VAL A 50 2.71 -17.16 -1.55
C VAL A 50 3.34 -18.55 -1.52
N ILE A 51 4.63 -18.66 -1.17
CA ILE A 51 5.32 -19.95 -1.08
C ILE A 51 4.70 -20.83 -0.01
N VAL A 52 4.43 -20.31 1.19
CA VAL A 52 3.77 -21.05 2.27
C VAL A 52 2.38 -21.49 1.82
N SER A 53 1.60 -20.58 1.24
CA SER A 53 0.27 -20.89 0.71
C SER A 53 0.33 -22.01 -0.33
N ALA A 54 1.29 -21.97 -1.25
CA ALA A 54 1.47 -23.00 -2.26
C ALA A 54 1.95 -24.33 -1.65
N SER A 55 2.92 -24.32 -0.74
CA SER A 55 3.47 -25.56 -0.17
C SER A 55 2.51 -26.28 0.78
N VAL A 56 1.64 -25.52 1.45
CA VAL A 56 0.74 -26.01 2.51
C VAL A 56 -0.66 -26.31 1.96
N PHE A 57 -1.18 -25.50 1.03
CA PHE A 57 -2.58 -25.61 0.60
C PHE A 57 -2.76 -26.25 -0.78
N TYR A 58 -1.81 -26.06 -1.71
CA TYR A 58 -1.90 -26.68 -3.05
C TYR A 58 -1.64 -28.19 -3.00
N SER A 59 -0.85 -28.66 -2.04
CA SER A 59 -0.52 -30.08 -1.82
C SER A 59 -1.67 -30.90 -1.20
N GLU A 60 -2.57 -30.25 -0.45
CA GLU A 60 -3.69 -30.91 0.26
C GLU A 60 -5.05 -30.78 -0.48
N GLY A 61 -5.12 -30.00 -1.57
CA GLY A 61 -6.33 -29.89 -2.40
C GLY A 61 -7.52 -29.16 -1.74
N LEU A 62 -7.28 -28.43 -0.65
CA LEU A 62 -8.30 -27.67 0.06
C LEU A 62 -8.46 -26.27 -0.56
N PRO A 63 -9.63 -25.90 -1.11
CA PRO A 63 -9.90 -24.52 -1.46
C PRO A 63 -10.05 -23.72 -0.15
N ILE A 64 -9.05 -22.90 0.14
CA ILE A 64 -9.07 -21.99 1.29
C ILE A 64 -9.48 -20.62 0.76
N ASP A 65 -10.70 -20.22 1.07
CA ASP A 65 -11.26 -18.96 0.59
C ASP A 65 -11.22 -17.87 1.67
N THR A 66 -10.87 -18.23 2.92
CA THR A 66 -10.88 -17.30 4.07
C THR A 66 -9.58 -17.30 4.88
N ILE A 67 -9.32 -16.18 5.55
CA ILE A 67 -8.15 -16.01 6.44
C ILE A 67 -8.28 -16.93 7.66
N GLU A 68 -9.49 -17.17 8.13
CA GLU A 68 -9.79 -18.08 9.25
C GLU A 68 -9.46 -19.53 8.92
N GLU A 69 -9.77 -19.97 7.69
CA GLU A 69 -9.40 -21.30 7.19
C GLU A 69 -7.89 -21.42 7.01
N ALA A 70 -7.20 -20.38 6.53
CA ALA A 70 -5.74 -20.34 6.47
C ALA A 70 -5.11 -20.47 7.87
N HIS A 71 -5.64 -19.75 8.87
CA HIS A 71 -5.15 -19.85 10.26
C HIS A 71 -5.37 -21.25 10.86
N ARG A 72 -6.53 -21.87 10.63
CA ARG A 72 -6.84 -23.21 11.16
C ARG A 72 -5.98 -24.29 10.52
N SER A 73 -5.78 -24.22 9.20
CA SER A 73 -5.01 -25.20 8.42
C SER A 73 -3.50 -25.16 8.69
N LEU A 74 -2.95 -24.04 9.17
CA LEU A 74 -1.55 -23.95 9.59
C LEU A 74 -1.25 -24.75 10.88
N THR A 75 -2.24 -24.97 11.74
CA THR A 75 -2.09 -25.66 13.03
C THR A 75 -1.61 -27.11 12.88
N PRO A 76 -2.25 -27.97 12.07
CA PRO A 76 -1.80 -29.35 11.87
C PRO A 76 -0.50 -29.47 11.07
N LEU A 77 -0.22 -28.52 10.16
CA LEU A 77 0.87 -28.63 9.18
C LEU A 77 2.21 -28.06 9.69
N LEU A 78 2.17 -27.03 10.55
CA LEU A 78 3.37 -26.35 11.07
C LEU A 78 3.43 -26.30 12.60
N GLY A 79 2.48 -26.94 13.29
CA GLY A 79 2.41 -27.01 14.75
C GLY A 79 1.63 -25.86 15.41
N SER A 80 1.30 -26.01 16.69
CA SER A 80 0.44 -25.10 17.47
C SER A 80 0.96 -23.67 17.60
N LEU A 81 2.27 -23.47 17.50
CA LEU A 81 2.90 -22.14 17.55
C LEU A 81 2.71 -21.33 16.26
N SER A 82 2.52 -21.99 15.12
CA SER A 82 2.49 -21.35 13.80
C SER A 82 1.21 -20.54 13.57
N SER A 83 0.07 -21.04 14.06
CA SER A 83 -1.21 -20.32 13.99
C SER A 83 -1.20 -19.07 14.89
N GLY A 84 -0.63 -19.18 16.09
CA GLY A 84 -0.44 -18.03 16.99
C GLY A 84 0.48 -16.96 16.39
N ALA A 85 1.60 -17.37 15.76
CA ALA A 85 2.50 -16.46 15.05
C ALA A 85 1.82 -15.79 13.86
N PHE A 86 1.01 -16.53 13.08
CA PHE A 86 0.25 -15.98 11.96
C PHE A 86 -0.79 -14.95 12.43
N GLY A 87 -1.56 -15.27 13.47
CA GLY A 87 -2.53 -14.34 14.07
C GLY A 87 -1.86 -13.06 14.60
N LEU A 88 -0.72 -13.19 15.28
CA LEU A 88 0.05 -12.04 15.76
C LEU A 88 0.60 -11.19 14.60
N ALA A 89 1.10 -11.83 13.54
CA ALA A 89 1.59 -11.15 12.35
C ALA A 89 0.45 -10.40 11.63
N LEU A 90 -0.73 -11.01 11.51
CA LEU A 90 -1.92 -10.39 10.92
C LEU A 90 -2.37 -9.16 11.73
N LEU A 91 -2.42 -9.29 13.06
CA LEU A 91 -2.75 -8.18 13.96
C LEU A 91 -1.72 -7.04 13.85
N ALA A 92 -0.43 -7.36 13.88
CA ALA A 92 0.64 -6.37 13.75
C ALA A 92 0.58 -5.64 12.40
N SER A 93 0.34 -6.38 11.32
CA SER A 93 0.16 -5.82 9.97
C SER A 93 -1.06 -4.89 9.89
N GLY A 94 -2.20 -5.31 10.45
CA GLY A 94 -3.43 -4.52 10.48
C GLY A 94 -3.29 -3.22 11.29
N LEU A 95 -2.66 -3.28 12.47
CA LEU A 95 -2.39 -2.10 13.29
C LEU A 95 -1.43 -1.13 12.61
N SER A 96 -0.35 -1.64 12.01
CA SER A 96 0.62 -0.84 11.26
C SER A 96 -0.02 -0.16 10.06
N SER A 97 -0.78 -0.90 9.25
CA SER A 97 -1.49 -0.37 8.08
C SER A 97 -2.54 0.69 8.47
N SER A 98 -3.28 0.47 9.56
CA SER A 98 -4.25 1.45 10.07
C SER A 98 -3.59 2.77 10.49
N ALA A 99 -2.45 2.70 11.19
CA ALA A 99 -1.70 3.89 11.59
C ALA A 99 -1.17 4.67 10.37
N VAL A 100 -0.58 3.96 9.39
CA VAL A 100 -0.10 4.54 8.13
C VAL A 100 -1.24 5.16 7.33
N GLY A 101 -2.39 4.48 7.25
CA GLY A 101 -3.59 4.99 6.58
C GLY A 101 -4.11 6.28 7.22
N ALA A 102 -4.10 6.36 8.56
CA ALA A 102 -4.49 7.58 9.26
C ALA A 102 -3.53 8.74 8.95
N MET A 103 -2.21 8.53 8.99
CA MET A 103 -1.23 9.58 8.66
C MET A 103 -1.35 10.03 7.20
N ALA A 104 -1.55 9.09 6.27
CA ALA A 104 -1.74 9.42 4.86
C ALA A 104 -3.01 10.24 4.62
N GLY A 105 -4.11 9.88 5.30
CA GLY A 105 -5.36 10.65 5.26
C GLY A 105 -5.18 12.08 5.77
N GLU A 106 -4.37 12.27 6.83
CA GLU A 106 -4.01 13.61 7.31
C GLU A 106 -3.27 14.43 6.27
N CYS A 107 -2.21 13.85 5.71
CA CYS A 107 -1.37 14.49 4.71
C CYS A 107 -2.22 14.93 3.50
N MET A 108 -3.12 14.07 3.04
CA MET A 108 -4.00 14.36 1.91
C MET A 108 -5.03 15.44 2.26
N MET A 109 -5.72 15.35 3.40
CA MET A 109 -6.71 16.37 3.79
C MET A 109 -6.09 17.74 4.01
N LYS A 110 -4.96 17.82 4.70
CA LYS A 110 -4.22 19.07 4.91
C LYS A 110 -3.69 19.62 3.59
N GLY A 111 -3.12 18.76 2.75
CA GLY A 111 -2.50 19.16 1.49
C GLY A 111 -3.49 19.59 0.41
N PHE A 112 -4.65 18.93 0.28
CA PHE A 112 -5.63 19.21 -0.78
C PHE A 112 -6.77 20.13 -0.34
N ILE A 113 -7.24 20.02 0.91
CA ILE A 113 -8.46 20.69 1.39
C ILE A 113 -8.13 21.72 2.50
N GLY A 114 -6.93 21.66 3.10
CA GLY A 114 -6.57 22.53 4.22
C GLY A 114 -7.29 22.17 5.53
N LEU A 115 -7.89 20.98 5.61
CA LEU A 115 -8.63 20.53 6.80
C LEU A 115 -7.71 19.75 7.75
N ASP A 116 -7.69 20.16 9.02
CA ASP A 116 -7.02 19.45 10.11
C ASP A 116 -8.07 18.82 11.04
N ILE A 117 -8.23 17.50 10.96
CA ILE A 117 -9.13 16.73 11.83
C ILE A 117 -8.28 15.91 12.78
N SER A 118 -8.69 15.87 14.05
CA SER A 118 -7.97 15.13 15.08
C SER A 118 -7.84 13.63 14.73
N PRO A 119 -6.70 12.99 15.06
CA PRO A 119 -6.44 11.59 14.71
C PRO A 119 -7.51 10.62 15.21
N ASN A 120 -8.09 10.87 16.38
CA ASN A 120 -9.12 10.03 16.98
C ASN A 120 -10.42 10.06 16.17
N VAL A 121 -10.87 11.26 15.76
CA VAL A 121 -12.09 11.43 14.95
C VAL A 121 -11.89 10.78 13.58
N ARG A 122 -10.73 10.99 12.96
CA ARG A 122 -10.39 10.35 11.69
C ARG A 122 -10.42 8.83 11.78
N ARG A 123 -9.82 8.26 12.84
CA ARG A 123 -9.82 6.81 13.08
C ARG A 123 -11.23 6.25 13.19
N ILE A 124 -12.10 6.93 13.95
CA ILE A 124 -13.50 6.55 14.09
C ILE A 124 -14.20 6.57 12.73
N ILE A 125 -14.08 7.66 11.97
CA ILE A 125 -14.69 7.81 10.64
C ILE A 125 -14.22 6.70 9.68
N THR A 126 -12.93 6.33 9.72
CA THR A 126 -12.39 5.30 8.82
C THR A 126 -12.79 3.86 9.18
N VAL A 127 -13.08 3.59 10.46
CA VAL A 127 -13.39 2.23 10.94
C VAL A 127 -14.89 1.94 10.94
N ILE A 128 -15.73 2.96 11.17
CA ILE A 128 -17.20 2.81 11.22
C ILE A 128 -17.76 2.10 9.98
N PRO A 129 -17.43 2.47 8.72
CA PRO A 129 -18.03 1.82 7.56
C PRO A 129 -17.77 0.32 7.52
N ALA A 130 -16.55 -0.11 7.86
CA ALA A 130 -16.20 -1.52 7.93
C ALA A 130 -16.98 -2.24 9.04
N LEU A 131 -17.09 -1.64 10.23
CA LEU A 131 -17.85 -2.22 11.34
C LEU A 131 -19.35 -2.35 11.04
N VAL A 132 -19.93 -1.34 10.37
CA VAL A 132 -21.35 -1.37 9.97
C VAL A 132 -21.60 -2.50 8.97
N LEU A 133 -20.74 -2.62 7.94
CA LEU A 133 -20.87 -3.71 6.96
C LEU A 133 -20.70 -5.10 7.60
N LEU A 134 -19.77 -5.25 8.54
CA LEU A 134 -19.61 -6.50 9.28
C LEU A 134 -20.82 -6.81 10.17
N ALA A 135 -21.38 -5.82 10.86
CA ALA A 135 -22.57 -5.98 11.69
C ALA A 135 -23.81 -6.36 10.88
N LEU A 136 -23.88 -5.93 9.61
CA LEU A 136 -24.92 -6.31 8.66
C LEU A 136 -24.71 -7.73 8.07
N GLY A 137 -23.61 -8.41 8.42
CA GLY A 137 -23.34 -9.79 8.00
C GLY A 137 -22.69 -9.91 6.60
N PHE A 138 -22.15 -8.82 6.05
CA PHE A 138 -21.42 -8.90 4.78
C PHE A 138 -20.12 -9.71 4.92
N ASN A 139 -19.80 -10.50 3.89
CA ASN A 139 -18.58 -11.31 3.89
C ASN A 139 -17.32 -10.40 3.90
N PRO A 140 -16.38 -10.58 4.86
CA PRO A 140 -15.16 -9.79 4.95
C PRO A 140 -14.31 -9.80 3.68
N MET A 141 -14.27 -10.92 2.95
CA MET A 141 -13.53 -11.05 1.69
C MET A 141 -14.14 -10.15 0.61
N THR A 142 -15.46 -10.08 0.52
CA THR A 142 -16.14 -9.17 -0.42
C THR A 142 -15.87 -7.71 -0.05
N ILE A 143 -15.95 -7.36 1.23
CA ILE A 143 -15.62 -6.00 1.71
C ILE A 143 -14.16 -5.64 1.34
N LEU A 144 -13.24 -6.59 1.53
CA LEU A 144 -11.83 -6.43 1.19
C LEU A 144 -11.63 -6.21 -0.31
N ILE A 145 -12.25 -7.03 -1.16
CA ILE A 145 -12.18 -6.90 -2.62
C ILE A 145 -12.75 -5.55 -3.08
N MET A 146 -13.90 -5.12 -2.54
CA MET A 146 -14.49 -3.82 -2.86
C MET A 146 -13.58 -2.66 -2.44
N SER A 147 -12.87 -2.79 -1.31
CA SER A 147 -11.86 -1.80 -0.90
C SER A 147 -10.70 -1.73 -1.91
N GLN A 148 -10.28 -2.86 -2.47
CA GLN A 148 -9.26 -2.89 -3.53
C GLN A 148 -9.76 -2.23 -4.82
N VAL A 149 -11.03 -2.42 -5.20
CA VAL A 149 -11.65 -1.75 -6.35
C VAL A 149 -11.57 -0.22 -6.20
N VAL A 150 -11.90 0.30 -5.02
CA VAL A 150 -11.77 1.76 -4.74
C VAL A 150 -10.32 2.22 -4.85
N LEU A 151 -9.37 1.43 -4.33
CA LEU A 151 -7.94 1.72 -4.44
C LEU A 151 -7.46 1.73 -5.90
N SER A 152 -8.00 0.86 -6.76
CA SER A 152 -7.71 0.82 -8.19
C SER A 152 -8.11 2.12 -8.90
N PHE A 153 -9.27 2.69 -8.56
CA PHE A 153 -9.69 3.99 -9.09
C PHE A 153 -8.83 5.15 -8.57
N ALA A 154 -8.35 5.07 -7.32
CA ALA A 154 -7.51 6.09 -6.70
C ALA A 154 -6.05 6.05 -7.15
N LEU A 155 -5.58 4.95 -7.77
CA LEU A 155 -4.18 4.80 -8.13
C LEU A 155 -3.76 5.73 -9.28
N PRO A 156 -4.46 5.82 -10.43
CA PRO A 156 -4.10 6.70 -11.53
C PRO A 156 -3.99 8.17 -11.10
N SER A 157 -4.89 8.64 -10.24
CA SER A 157 -4.90 10.02 -9.75
C SER A 157 -3.70 10.36 -8.87
N ALA A 158 -3.04 9.36 -8.27
CA ALA A 158 -1.80 9.56 -7.52
C ALA A 158 -0.54 9.48 -8.39
N VAL A 159 -0.44 8.46 -9.25
CA VAL A 159 0.79 8.17 -10.00
C VAL A 159 1.00 9.10 -11.21
N ILE A 160 -0.08 9.54 -11.87
CA ILE A 160 0.03 10.42 -13.04
C ILE A 160 0.59 11.79 -12.64
N PRO A 161 0.03 12.51 -11.64
CA PRO A 161 0.59 13.78 -11.20
C PRO A 161 2.02 13.66 -10.69
N LEU A 162 2.36 12.56 -9.99
CA LEU A 162 3.72 12.31 -9.53
C LEU A 162 4.71 12.31 -10.73
N LEU A 163 4.38 11.58 -11.80
CA LEU A 163 5.24 11.51 -12.98
C LEU A 163 5.36 12.88 -13.68
N LEU A 164 4.25 13.62 -13.78
CA LEU A 164 4.22 14.96 -14.39
C LEU A 164 5.05 15.97 -13.59
N ILE A 165 4.92 15.99 -12.26
CA ILE A 165 5.64 16.89 -11.37
C ILE A 165 7.14 16.56 -11.37
N THR A 166 7.50 15.27 -11.31
CA THR A 166 8.92 14.87 -11.26
C THR A 166 9.67 15.06 -12.58
N LYS A 167 8.94 15.25 -13.70
CA LYS A 167 9.49 15.59 -15.02
C LYS A 167 9.69 17.11 -15.21
N ARG A 168 9.02 17.94 -14.42
CA ARG A 168 8.98 19.40 -14.58
C ARG A 168 10.22 20.08 -13.99
N GLN A 169 10.99 20.76 -14.84
CA GLN A 169 12.20 21.49 -14.44
C GLN A 169 11.89 22.74 -13.61
N ASP A 170 10.73 23.34 -13.81
CA ASP A 170 10.26 24.48 -13.03
C ASP A 170 9.94 24.12 -11.57
N ILE A 171 9.64 22.85 -11.26
CA ILE A 171 9.39 22.38 -9.89
C ILE A 171 10.63 21.70 -9.30
N MET A 172 11.29 20.81 -10.07
CA MET A 172 12.38 19.98 -9.56
C MET A 172 13.78 20.60 -9.72
N GLY A 173 13.92 21.68 -10.50
CA GLY A 173 15.19 22.35 -10.75
C GLY A 173 16.24 21.40 -11.35
N GLU A 174 17.38 21.28 -10.69
CA GLU A 174 18.48 20.38 -11.13
C GLU A 174 18.24 18.90 -10.78
N MET A 175 17.19 18.59 -9.98
CA MET A 175 16.85 17.23 -9.53
C MET A 175 15.76 16.58 -10.39
N VAL A 176 15.56 17.05 -11.62
CA VAL A 176 14.59 16.48 -12.58
C VAL A 176 14.92 15.03 -12.91
N ASN A 177 13.87 14.22 -13.11
CA ASN A 177 14.04 12.85 -13.58
C ASN A 177 14.82 12.78 -14.89
N ARG A 178 15.82 11.88 -14.93
CA ARG A 178 16.52 11.55 -16.18
C ARG A 178 15.53 10.99 -17.19
N ARG A 179 15.79 11.20 -18.49
CA ARG A 179 14.93 10.70 -19.58
C ARG A 179 14.64 9.20 -19.46
N VAL A 180 15.63 8.41 -19.06
CA VAL A 180 15.48 6.96 -18.82
C VAL A 180 14.51 6.67 -17.68
N THR A 181 14.67 7.33 -16.53
CA THR A 181 13.76 7.17 -15.38
C THR A 181 12.33 7.55 -15.74
N ASN A 182 12.15 8.63 -16.52
CA ASN A 182 10.84 9.03 -16.98
C ASN A 182 10.22 7.99 -17.93
N TRP A 183 10.99 7.47 -18.89
CA TRP A 183 10.51 6.42 -19.80
C TRP A 183 10.11 5.14 -19.06
N ILE A 184 10.94 4.67 -18.13
CA ILE A 184 10.61 3.51 -17.28
C ILE A 184 9.35 3.81 -16.45
N GLY A 185 9.25 5.01 -15.89
CA GLY A 185 8.07 5.45 -15.13
C GLY A 185 6.79 5.41 -15.97
N VAL A 186 6.82 5.92 -17.21
CA VAL A 186 5.67 5.84 -18.14
C VAL A 186 5.28 4.39 -18.40
N ILE A 187 6.24 3.50 -18.66
CA ILE A 187 5.97 2.08 -18.93
C ILE A 187 5.31 1.43 -17.72
N VAL A 188 5.88 1.60 -16.53
CA VAL A 188 5.35 1.01 -15.28
C VAL A 188 3.95 1.54 -14.98
N VAL A 189 3.73 2.86 -15.09
CA VAL A 189 2.41 3.47 -14.89
C VAL A 189 1.40 2.93 -15.91
N SER A 190 1.79 2.82 -17.18
CA SER A 190 0.91 2.30 -18.24
C SER A 190 0.52 0.84 -18.01
N ILE A 191 1.46 0.00 -17.57
CA ILE A 191 1.20 -1.40 -17.21
C ILE A 191 0.22 -1.46 -16.02
N ILE A 192 0.49 -0.70 -14.96
CA ILE A 192 -0.35 -0.72 -13.76
C ILE A 192 -1.77 -0.26 -14.08
N ILE A 193 -1.93 0.84 -14.83
CA ILE A 193 -3.26 1.36 -15.21
C ILE A 193 -4.00 0.34 -16.08
N THR A 194 -3.32 -0.25 -17.07
CA THR A 194 -3.92 -1.28 -17.94
C THR A 194 -4.38 -2.49 -17.13
N LEU A 195 -3.53 -3.02 -16.24
CA LEU A 195 -3.89 -4.16 -15.41
C LEU A 195 -5.03 -3.84 -14.43
N ASN A 196 -5.06 -2.63 -13.87
CA ASN A 196 -6.17 -2.19 -13.03
C ASN A 196 -7.47 -2.10 -13.84
N ALA A 197 -7.43 -1.58 -15.06
CA ALA A 197 -8.60 -1.52 -15.94
C ALA A 197 -9.12 -2.91 -16.30
N VAL A 198 -8.22 -3.87 -16.59
CA VAL A 198 -8.58 -5.28 -16.82
C VAL A 198 -9.22 -5.89 -15.58
N LEU A 199 -8.64 -5.66 -14.39
CA LEU A 199 -9.18 -6.19 -13.14
C LEU A 199 -10.58 -5.62 -12.85
N LEU A 200 -10.77 -4.31 -13.01
CA LEU A 200 -12.08 -3.68 -12.85
C LEU A 200 -13.10 -4.25 -13.85
N TYR A 201 -12.70 -4.43 -15.11
CA TYR A 201 -13.57 -5.04 -16.12
C TYR A 201 -13.99 -6.45 -15.72
N MET A 202 -13.05 -7.28 -15.24
CA MET A 202 -13.36 -8.62 -14.76
C MET A 202 -14.27 -8.61 -13.53
N THR A 203 -14.04 -7.69 -12.58
CA THR A 203 -14.86 -7.60 -11.35
C THR A 203 -16.29 -7.16 -11.62
N PHE A 204 -16.55 -6.33 -12.63
CA PHE A 204 -17.92 -5.89 -12.96
C PHE A 204 -18.65 -6.79 -13.97
N ASN A 205 -17.93 -7.62 -14.72
CA ASN A 205 -18.52 -8.59 -15.67
C ASN A 205 -18.68 -10.01 -15.11
N THR A 206 -18.26 -10.27 -13.87
CA THR A 206 -18.48 -11.53 -13.15
C THR A 206 -19.62 -11.36 -12.17
#